data_AF-B3R744-F1
#
_entry.id   AF-B3R744-F1
#
_cell.length_a   1.000
_cell.length_b   1.000
_cell.length_c   1.000
_cell.angle_alpha   90.00
_cell.angle_beta   90.00
_cell.angle_gamma   90.00
#
_symmetry.space_group_name_H-M   'P 1'
#
loop_
_entity.id
_entity.type
_entity.pdbx_description
1 polymer ?
#
loop_
_entity_poly.entity_id
_entity_poly.type
_entity_poly.pdbx_seq_one_letter_code
_entity_poly.pdbx_strand_id
1 'polypeptide(L)'
;MRKSIHLFVLKRLPGRHRRKLPFEVRQDREYPFPGTVDSPYFLYRSDAELKAHPSYKAAKAGSAEAAIQLIADLAPPLVARLLDEAFPPSCIFVAPHAKEAAGENAIPQVLAMYLHHALDGSVDETIVQATKVFHTGADPMERLNMRASFSGYVVPDGRYVLVDDVTTMGGTLAELANYIQCHGAGVIAAIVLVCAGRSGRLVAPGRVIRELERRYGDEIRKIFGIATHALTADEAGYLIGFRTSDEIRNRRAKAEQETHLRLGAKGIQLDEPEGQVKPKGADRR
;
A
#
# COMPACT_ATOMS: atom_id res chain seq x y z
N MET A 1 15.05 -13.33 -78.02
CA MET A 1 14.64 -13.74 -76.66
C MET A 1 14.85 -12.55 -75.71
N ARG A 2 13.77 -11.88 -75.31
CA ARG A 2 13.75 -10.78 -74.31
C ARG A 2 12.81 -11.21 -73.18
N LYS A 3 13.20 -10.98 -71.93
CA LYS A 3 12.34 -10.83 -70.72
C LYS A 3 13.28 -10.45 -69.56
N SER A 4 13.39 -9.16 -69.21
CA SER A 4 12.49 -8.35 -68.34
C SER A 4 12.70 -8.61 -66.85
N ILE A 5 13.30 -7.59 -66.22
CA ILE A 5 13.39 -7.28 -64.79
C ILE A 5 12.00 -6.92 -64.29
N HIS A 6 11.49 -7.50 -63.19
CA HIS A 6 10.34 -6.96 -62.44
C HIS A 6 10.50 -7.12 -60.91
N LEU A 7 10.75 -5.95 -60.31
CA LEU A 7 10.37 -5.42 -59.01
C LEU A 7 9.34 -6.24 -58.20
N PHE A 8 9.73 -6.74 -57.02
CA PHE A 8 8.79 -7.27 -56.02
C PHE A 8 8.30 -6.16 -55.08
N VAL A 9 6.98 -5.99 -55.09
CA VAL A 9 6.19 -5.01 -54.35
C VAL A 9 6.07 -5.41 -52.87
N LEU A 10 6.27 -4.43 -51.98
CA LEU A 10 5.92 -4.48 -50.55
C LEU A 10 4.43 -4.81 -50.36
N LYS A 11 4.13 -5.95 -49.71
CA LYS A 11 2.83 -6.15 -49.03
C LYS A 11 2.98 -5.80 -47.55
N ARG A 12 2.41 -4.65 -47.17
CA ARG A 12 2.20 -4.24 -45.77
C ARG A 12 1.32 -5.28 -45.07
N LEU A 13 1.80 -5.84 -43.96
CA LEU A 13 0.97 -6.59 -43.02
C LEU A 13 0.05 -5.60 -42.28
N PRO A 14 -1.26 -5.90 -42.14
CA PRO A 14 -2.20 -5.02 -41.45
C PRO A 14 -1.86 -4.94 -39.96
N GLY A 15 -1.96 -3.73 -39.43
CA GLY A 15 -1.55 -3.37 -38.08
C GLY A 15 -2.20 -4.24 -37.00
N ARG A 16 -1.37 -4.72 -36.07
CA ARG A 16 -1.84 -5.21 -34.78
C ARG A 16 -2.59 -4.06 -34.11
N HIS A 17 -3.92 -4.10 -34.14
CA HIS A 17 -4.72 -3.43 -33.14
C HIS A 17 -4.26 -3.97 -31.79
N ARG A 18 -3.43 -3.19 -31.08
CA ARG A 18 -3.32 -3.28 -29.63
C ARG A 18 -4.74 -3.10 -29.11
N ARG A 19 -5.40 -4.21 -28.77
CA ARG A 19 -6.56 -4.16 -27.88
C ARG A 19 -6.07 -3.37 -26.67
N LYS A 20 -6.62 -2.17 -26.48
CA LYS A 20 -6.48 -1.46 -25.22
C LYS A 20 -6.95 -2.44 -24.15
N LEU A 21 -6.06 -2.81 -23.25
CA LEU A 21 -6.45 -3.53 -22.04
C LEU A 21 -7.55 -2.69 -21.39
N PRO A 22 -8.68 -3.31 -20.99
CA PRO A 22 -9.75 -2.57 -20.36
C PRO A 22 -9.17 -1.89 -19.13
N PHE A 23 -9.42 -0.58 -19.06
CA PHE A 23 -9.35 0.30 -17.89
C PHE A 23 -9.06 -0.47 -16.60
N GLU A 24 -7.89 -0.27 -15.98
CA GLU A 24 -7.62 -0.77 -14.62
C GLU A 24 -8.71 -0.19 -13.71
N VAL A 25 -9.74 -0.99 -13.45
CA VAL A 25 -10.72 -0.70 -12.43
C VAL A 25 -9.92 -0.71 -11.14
N ARG A 26 -9.65 0.48 -10.58
CA ARG A 26 -9.24 0.58 -9.17
C ARG A 26 -10.30 -0.19 -8.39
N GLN A 27 -9.94 -1.37 -7.90
CA GLN A 27 -10.85 -2.09 -7.03
C GLN A 27 -11.02 -1.25 -5.78
N ASP A 28 -12.27 -0.93 -5.49
CA ASP A 28 -12.62 -0.32 -4.24
C ASP A 28 -12.11 -1.22 -3.11
N ARG A 29 -11.64 -0.60 -2.02
CA ARG A 29 -11.36 -1.35 -0.79
C ARG A 29 -12.70 -1.69 -0.17
N GLU A 30 -13.10 -2.95 -0.29
CA GLU A 30 -14.38 -3.49 0.19
C GLU A 30 -14.24 -4.17 1.54
N TYR A 31 -13.13 -4.88 1.76
CA TYR A 31 -12.95 -5.66 2.98
C TYR A 31 -12.25 -4.84 4.06
N PRO A 32 -12.80 -4.74 5.28
CA PRO A 32 -12.08 -4.21 6.42
C PRO A 32 -10.94 -5.15 6.83
N PHE A 33 -10.09 -4.68 7.75
CA PHE A 33 -9.32 -5.62 8.55
C PHE A 33 -10.28 -6.58 9.29
N PRO A 34 -9.99 -7.89 9.33
CA PRO A 34 -10.74 -8.81 10.17
C PRO A 34 -10.69 -8.37 11.64
N GLY A 35 -11.79 -8.58 12.38
CA GLY A 35 -11.87 -8.18 13.79
C GLY A 35 -10.82 -8.83 14.70
N THR A 36 -10.27 -9.97 14.29
CA THR A 36 -9.14 -10.65 14.96
C THR A 36 -7.82 -9.87 14.85
N VAL A 37 -7.73 -8.91 13.93
CA VAL A 37 -6.55 -8.09 13.64
C VAL A 37 -6.72 -6.67 14.21
N ASP A 38 -7.48 -6.52 15.30
CA ASP A 38 -7.88 -5.22 15.86
C ASP A 38 -6.69 -4.26 16.08
N SER A 39 -5.59 -4.78 16.62
CA SER A 39 -4.36 -4.03 16.85
C SER A 39 -3.17 -4.81 16.27
N PRO A 40 -2.17 -4.12 15.70
CA PRO A 40 -0.97 -4.79 15.24
C PRO A 40 -0.10 -5.18 16.45
N TYR A 41 0.73 -6.20 16.27
CA TYR A 41 1.87 -6.44 17.14
C TYR A 41 2.95 -5.40 16.82
N PHE A 42 3.43 -4.65 17.81
CA PHE A 42 4.49 -3.66 17.60
C PHE A 42 5.45 -3.54 18.77
N LEU A 43 6.61 -2.89 18.53
CA LEU A 43 7.59 -2.55 19.57
C LEU A 43 7.44 -1.12 20.07
N TYR A 44 7.32 -0.16 19.14
CA TYR A 44 7.35 1.26 19.46
C TYR A 44 6.10 2.01 19.00
N ARG A 45 5.74 3.07 19.72
CA ARG A 45 4.68 4.02 19.34
C ARG A 45 5.23 5.20 18.52
N SER A 46 6.54 5.37 18.50
CA SER A 46 7.26 6.42 17.79
C SER A 46 8.34 5.78 16.93
N ASP A 47 8.74 6.45 15.84
CA ASP A 47 9.82 5.98 14.98
C ASP A 47 11.21 6.46 15.43
N ALA A 48 11.31 7.05 16.62
CA ALA A 48 12.54 7.61 17.17
C ALA A 48 13.62 6.55 17.38
N GLU A 49 13.29 5.45 18.05
CA GLU A 49 14.21 4.34 18.32
C GLU A 49 14.63 3.67 17.01
N LEU A 50 13.68 3.44 16.11
CA LEU A 50 13.95 2.89 14.78
C LEU A 50 14.92 3.79 14.00
N LYS A 51 14.70 5.11 13.97
CA LYS A 51 15.54 6.08 13.25
C LYS A 51 16.90 6.33 13.91
N ALA A 52 17.01 6.14 15.21
CA ALA A 52 18.26 6.29 15.96
C ALA A 52 19.25 5.15 15.66
N HIS A 53 18.76 4.00 15.18
CA HIS A 53 19.61 2.87 14.88
C HIS A 53 20.62 3.18 13.75
N PRO A 54 21.93 2.87 13.92
CA PRO A 54 22.96 3.19 12.92
C PRO A 54 22.66 2.66 11.52
N SER A 55 22.12 1.44 11.43
CA SER A 55 21.80 0.77 10.17
C SER A 55 20.50 1.27 9.50
N TYR A 56 19.67 2.07 10.18
CA TYR A 56 18.33 2.43 9.69
C TYR A 56 18.37 3.13 8.34
N LYS A 57 19.25 4.12 8.16
CA LYS A 57 19.30 4.89 6.90
C LYS A 57 19.67 4.02 5.70
N ALA A 58 20.64 3.12 5.87
CA ALA A 58 21.07 2.21 4.82
C ALA A 58 20.00 1.14 4.54
N ALA A 59 19.37 0.60 5.59
CA ALA A 59 18.28 -0.37 5.47
C ALA A 59 17.06 0.22 4.74
N LYS A 60 16.66 1.44 5.11
CA LYS A 60 15.56 2.18 4.48
C LYS A 60 15.85 2.54 3.02
N ALA A 61 17.13 2.65 2.65
CA ALA A 61 17.59 2.85 1.28
C ALA A 61 17.85 1.54 0.51
N GLY A 62 17.55 0.39 1.13
CA GLY A 62 17.55 -0.92 0.47
C GLY A 62 18.77 -1.81 0.68
N SER A 63 19.68 -1.48 1.60
CA SER A 63 20.73 -2.43 2.00
C SER A 63 20.13 -3.56 2.84
N ALA A 64 20.18 -4.78 2.29
CA ALA A 64 19.74 -5.99 2.97
C ALA A 64 20.58 -6.27 4.22
N GLU A 65 21.90 -6.10 4.16
CA GLU A 65 22.80 -6.32 5.30
C GLU A 65 22.49 -5.37 6.46
N ALA A 66 22.27 -4.08 6.15
CA ALA A 66 21.88 -3.10 7.15
C ALA A 66 20.50 -3.42 7.75
N ALA A 67 19.56 -3.89 6.94
CA ALA A 67 18.24 -4.33 7.39
C ALA A 67 18.33 -5.56 8.30
N ILE A 68 19.18 -6.54 7.96
CA ILE A 68 19.43 -7.72 8.82
C ILE A 68 19.97 -7.29 10.18
N GLN A 69 20.98 -6.41 10.20
CA GLN A 69 21.53 -5.91 11.47
C GLN A 69 20.46 -5.16 12.28
N LEU A 70 19.72 -4.26 11.65
CA LEU A 70 18.61 -3.51 12.28
C LEU A 70 17.58 -4.44 12.91
N ILE A 71 17.12 -5.46 12.18
CA ILE A 71 16.10 -6.40 12.65
C ILE A 71 16.65 -7.29 13.76
N ALA A 72 17.87 -7.81 13.61
CA ALA A 72 18.52 -8.64 14.63
C ALA A 72 18.66 -7.89 15.98
N ASP A 73 18.93 -6.58 15.93
CA ASP A 73 19.09 -5.76 17.13
C ASP A 73 17.75 -5.35 17.76
N LEU A 74 16.70 -5.09 16.96
CA LEU A 74 15.44 -4.53 17.46
C LEU A 74 14.32 -5.55 17.67
N ALA A 75 14.19 -6.56 16.80
CA ALA A 75 13.05 -7.48 16.80
C ALA A 75 13.00 -8.56 17.92
N PRO A 76 14.09 -8.94 18.62
CA PRO A 76 14.03 -10.03 19.60
C PRO A 76 12.93 -9.88 20.68
N PRO A 77 12.70 -8.70 21.30
CA PRO A 77 11.62 -8.54 22.27
C PRO A 77 10.22 -8.73 21.67
N LEU A 78 10.03 -8.39 20.39
CA LEU A 78 8.76 -8.58 19.68
C LEU A 78 8.48 -10.07 19.48
N VAL A 79 9.50 -10.81 19.04
CA VAL A 79 9.42 -12.26 18.82
C VAL A 79 9.20 -13.01 20.13
N ALA A 80 9.92 -12.64 21.20
CA ALA A 80 9.71 -13.25 22.51
C ALA A 80 8.25 -13.12 22.95
N ARG A 81 7.66 -11.93 22.82
CA ARG A 81 6.25 -11.71 23.13
C ARG A 81 5.30 -12.54 22.25
N LEU A 82 5.59 -12.67 20.95
CA LEU A 82 4.79 -13.49 20.04
C LEU A 82 4.83 -14.97 20.44
N LEU A 83 5.99 -15.49 20.85
CA LEU A 83 6.14 -16.86 21.33
C LEU A 83 5.41 -17.08 22.66
N ASP A 84 5.53 -16.14 23.61
CA ASP A 84 4.85 -16.19 24.91
C ASP A 84 3.31 -16.19 24.76
N GLU A 85 2.80 -15.47 23.75
CA GLU A 85 1.37 -15.43 23.39
C GLU A 85 0.92 -16.64 22.56
N ALA A 86 1.80 -17.64 22.31
CA ALA A 86 1.53 -18.81 21.49
C ALA A 86 1.02 -18.44 20.09
N PHE A 87 1.74 -17.53 19.41
CA PHE A 87 1.40 -17.11 18.05
C PHE A 87 1.21 -18.31 17.11
N PRO A 88 0.16 -18.32 16.27
CA PRO A 88 -0.20 -19.50 15.49
C PRO A 88 0.91 -19.92 14.51
N PRO A 89 1.19 -21.24 14.39
CA PRO A 89 2.16 -21.75 13.43
C PRO A 89 1.56 -21.79 12.01
N SER A 90 2.43 -22.08 11.03
CA SER A 90 2.06 -22.30 9.61
C SER A 90 1.38 -21.09 8.97
N CYS A 91 1.88 -19.90 9.31
CA CYS A 91 1.41 -18.63 8.75
C CYS A 91 2.22 -18.22 7.51
N ILE A 92 1.62 -17.38 6.67
CA ILE A 92 2.27 -16.80 5.50
C ILE A 92 2.58 -15.32 5.80
N PHE A 93 3.84 -15.00 6.03
CA PHE A 93 4.28 -13.62 6.26
C PHE A 93 4.39 -12.89 4.93
N VAL A 94 3.74 -11.73 4.82
CA VAL A 94 3.76 -10.92 3.60
C VAL A 94 4.07 -9.47 3.96
N ALA A 95 5.03 -8.89 3.26
CA ALA A 95 5.41 -7.49 3.41
C ALA A 95 5.21 -6.72 2.09
N PRO A 96 4.73 -5.46 2.16
CA PRO A 96 4.63 -4.62 0.98
C PRO A 96 6.03 -4.33 0.45
N HIS A 97 6.28 -4.69 -0.81
CA HIS A 97 7.54 -4.40 -1.49
C HIS A 97 7.27 -4.12 -2.98
N ALA A 98 8.00 -3.18 -3.57
CA ALA A 98 7.84 -2.88 -4.99
C ALA A 98 8.48 -3.97 -5.85
N LYS A 99 7.92 -4.17 -7.05
CA LYS A 99 8.38 -5.19 -8.02
C LYS A 99 9.84 -5.02 -8.47
N GLU A 100 10.35 -3.79 -8.48
CA GLU A 100 11.75 -3.47 -8.78
C GLU A 100 12.51 -3.28 -7.47
N ALA A 101 13.03 -4.37 -6.91
CA ALA A 101 13.57 -4.43 -5.55
C ALA A 101 14.87 -3.61 -5.31
N ALA A 102 15.54 -3.12 -6.35
CA ALA A 102 16.81 -2.42 -6.20
C ALA A 102 16.61 -0.99 -5.66
N GLY A 103 17.10 -0.72 -4.44
CA GLY A 103 17.09 0.61 -3.81
C GLY A 103 15.78 0.97 -3.09
N GLU A 104 14.90 0.00 -2.87
CA GLU A 104 13.67 0.15 -2.09
C GLU A 104 13.85 -0.27 -0.64
N ASN A 105 12.95 0.17 0.24
CA ASN A 105 13.00 -0.14 1.67
C ASN A 105 13.12 -1.66 1.95
N ALA A 106 14.27 -2.12 2.45
CA ALA A 106 14.51 -3.54 2.72
C ALA A 106 13.93 -4.02 4.07
N ILE A 107 13.54 -3.10 4.96
CA ILE A 107 13.18 -3.41 6.35
C ILE A 107 11.95 -4.36 6.43
N PRO A 108 10.82 -4.12 5.74
CA PRO A 108 9.64 -4.97 5.85
C PRO A 108 9.89 -6.42 5.41
N GLN A 109 10.63 -6.60 4.32
CA GLN A 109 10.96 -7.93 3.77
C GLN A 109 11.89 -8.72 4.69
N VAL A 110 12.93 -8.06 5.21
CA VAL A 110 13.84 -8.71 6.17
C VAL A 110 13.12 -9.04 7.48
N LEU A 111 12.19 -8.19 7.93
CA LEU A 111 11.36 -8.51 9.09
C LEU A 111 10.47 -9.75 8.84
N ALA A 112 9.86 -9.86 7.66
CA ALA A 112 9.05 -11.03 7.30
C ALA A 112 9.89 -12.32 7.30
N MET A 113 11.11 -12.25 6.75
CA MET A 113 12.06 -13.37 6.76
C MET A 113 12.49 -13.76 8.18
N TYR A 114 12.76 -12.77 9.03
CA TYR A 114 13.13 -13.00 10.42
C TYR A 114 11.99 -13.66 11.21
N LEU A 115 10.75 -13.20 11.02
CA LEU A 115 9.56 -13.79 11.63
C LEU A 115 9.31 -15.23 11.16
N HIS A 116 9.49 -15.50 9.86
CA HIS A 116 9.42 -16.85 9.31
C HIS A 116 10.37 -17.82 10.03
N HIS A 117 11.63 -17.43 10.22
CA HIS A 117 12.61 -18.26 10.93
C HIS A 117 12.29 -18.45 12.41
N ALA A 118 11.69 -17.44 13.05
CA ALA A 118 11.43 -17.46 14.48
C ALA A 118 10.11 -18.12 14.89
N LEU A 119 9.07 -18.07 14.03
CA LEU A 119 7.69 -18.43 14.39
C LEU A 119 7.13 -19.60 13.58
N ASP A 120 7.95 -20.27 12.77
CA ASP A 120 7.56 -21.40 11.92
C ASP A 120 6.40 -21.08 10.95
N GLY A 121 6.76 -20.60 9.76
CA GLY A 121 5.81 -20.25 8.70
C GLY A 121 6.45 -20.25 7.32
N SER A 122 5.92 -19.47 6.38
CA SER A 122 6.53 -19.19 5.07
C SER A 122 6.49 -17.71 4.76
N VAL A 123 7.29 -17.23 3.81
CA VAL A 123 7.24 -15.85 3.31
C VAL A 123 6.60 -15.83 1.92
N ASP A 124 5.68 -14.89 1.68
CA ASP A 124 5.17 -14.60 0.35
C ASP A 124 5.97 -13.45 -0.27
N GLU A 125 6.79 -13.80 -1.26
CA GLU A 125 7.57 -12.86 -2.07
C GLU A 125 6.89 -12.52 -3.41
N THR A 126 5.72 -13.10 -3.67
CA THR A 126 5.04 -12.98 -4.97
C THR A 126 4.04 -11.84 -5.01
N ILE A 127 3.49 -11.47 -3.85
CA ILE A 127 2.62 -10.30 -3.72
C ILE A 127 3.48 -9.04 -3.67
N VAL A 128 3.49 -8.32 -4.78
CA VAL A 128 4.23 -7.06 -4.95
C VAL A 128 3.28 -5.87 -4.93
N GLN A 129 3.76 -4.75 -4.40
CA GLN A 129 3.11 -3.45 -4.52
C GLN A 129 3.34 -2.90 -5.94
N ALA A 130 2.26 -2.76 -6.70
CA ALA A 130 2.30 -2.30 -8.09
C ALA A 130 2.45 -0.78 -8.21
N THR A 131 1.97 -0.01 -7.23
CA THR A 131 2.11 1.46 -7.21
C THR A 131 3.24 1.90 -6.29
N LYS A 132 4.09 2.83 -6.74
CA LYS A 132 5.07 3.46 -5.85
C LYS A 132 4.39 4.58 -5.04
N VAL A 133 4.34 4.41 -3.72
CA VAL A 133 3.66 5.36 -2.83
C VAL A 133 4.65 6.07 -1.91
N PHE A 134 4.67 7.40 -1.94
CA PHE A 134 5.62 8.22 -1.18
C PHE A 134 4.99 8.85 0.06
N HIS A 135 4.84 8.04 1.11
CA HIS A 135 4.24 8.47 2.37
C HIS A 135 5.18 9.23 3.31
N THR A 136 6.49 9.23 3.09
CA THR A 136 7.44 9.91 3.98
C THR A 136 7.21 11.41 3.98
N GLY A 137 6.81 11.95 5.14
CA GLY A 137 6.45 13.37 5.32
C GLY A 137 5.06 13.74 4.81
N ALA A 138 4.27 12.78 4.32
CA ALA A 138 2.90 13.01 3.86
C ALA A 138 1.95 13.16 5.04
N ASP A 139 1.02 14.11 4.92
CA ASP A 139 -0.06 14.30 5.89
C ASP A 139 -1.18 13.24 5.78
N PRO A 140 -2.18 13.23 6.69
CA PRO A 140 -3.23 12.23 6.66
C PRO A 140 -4.08 12.19 5.37
N MET A 141 -4.37 13.33 4.75
CA MET A 141 -5.17 13.37 3.52
C MET A 141 -4.33 12.93 2.32
N GLU A 142 -3.07 13.34 2.24
CA GLU A 142 -2.14 12.83 1.22
C GLU A 142 -2.03 11.29 1.27
N ARG A 143 -1.97 10.72 2.48
CA ARG A 143 -1.93 9.27 2.69
C ARG A 143 -3.21 8.56 2.25
N LEU A 144 -4.37 9.14 2.54
CA LEU A 144 -5.67 8.62 2.09
C LEU A 144 -5.83 8.68 0.56
N ASN A 145 -5.28 9.72 -0.08
CA ASN A 145 -5.36 9.89 -1.53
C ASN A 145 -4.46 8.91 -2.30
N MET A 146 -3.27 8.61 -1.76
CA MET A 146 -2.30 7.72 -2.40
C MET A 146 -2.43 6.30 -1.85
N ARG A 147 -3.27 5.49 -2.49
CA ARG A 147 -3.47 4.09 -2.11
C ARG A 147 -2.43 3.18 -2.76
N ALA A 148 -1.95 2.23 -1.97
CA ALA A 148 -1.18 1.11 -2.49
C ALA A 148 -2.10 0.20 -3.32
N SER A 149 -1.55 -0.40 -4.36
CA SER A 149 -2.19 -1.46 -5.12
C SER A 149 -1.25 -2.65 -5.16
N PHE A 150 -1.81 -3.86 -5.19
CA PHE A 150 -1.05 -5.08 -5.11
C PHE A 150 -1.37 -6.00 -6.28
N SER A 151 -0.40 -6.81 -6.65
CA SER A 151 -0.52 -7.85 -7.67
C SER A 151 0.35 -9.03 -7.26
N GLY A 152 -0.07 -10.24 -7.58
CA GLY A 152 0.66 -11.44 -7.24
C GLY A 152 -0.27 -12.63 -7.14
N TYR A 153 0.28 -13.78 -6.80
CA TYR A 153 -0.53 -14.94 -6.48
C TYR A 153 -0.83 -14.93 -4.98
N VAL A 154 -2.10 -15.07 -4.61
CA VAL A 154 -2.51 -15.27 -3.21
C VAL A 154 -2.83 -16.74 -3.06
N VAL A 155 -2.23 -17.38 -2.05
CA VAL A 155 -2.52 -18.78 -1.72
C VAL A 155 -3.95 -18.89 -1.18
N PRO A 156 -4.87 -19.60 -1.87
CA PRO A 156 -6.25 -19.76 -1.40
C PRO A 156 -6.29 -20.38 0.00
N ASP A 157 -7.22 -19.91 0.83
CA ASP A 157 -7.35 -20.31 2.25
C ASP A 157 -6.07 -20.09 3.09
N GLY A 158 -5.09 -19.38 2.55
CA GLY A 158 -3.84 -19.04 3.24
C GLY A 158 -4.09 -18.17 4.46
N ARG A 159 -3.31 -18.39 5.51
CA ARG A 159 -3.36 -17.62 6.76
C ARG A 159 -2.25 -16.57 6.77
N TYR A 160 -2.56 -15.41 6.23
CA TYR A 160 -1.61 -14.32 6.04
C TYR A 160 -1.40 -13.49 7.31
N VAL A 161 -0.13 -13.17 7.56
CA VAL A 161 0.32 -12.21 8.57
C VAL A 161 0.97 -11.04 7.84
N LEU A 162 0.40 -9.86 7.99
CA LEU A 162 0.91 -8.67 7.33
C LEU A 162 2.11 -8.14 8.09
N VAL A 163 3.17 -7.77 7.39
CA VAL A 163 4.41 -7.29 8.00
C VAL A 163 4.79 -5.94 7.41
N ASP A 164 5.17 -4.97 8.25
CA ASP A 164 5.69 -3.68 7.79
C ASP A 164 6.73 -3.12 8.78
N ASP A 165 7.49 -2.09 8.39
CA ASP A 165 8.37 -1.41 9.34
C ASP A 165 7.59 -0.42 10.21
N VAL A 166 6.80 0.46 9.59
CA VAL A 166 6.07 1.53 10.25
C VAL A 166 4.65 1.65 9.68
N THR A 167 3.66 1.52 10.56
CA THR A 167 2.28 1.90 10.23
C THR A 167 1.88 3.20 10.92
N THR A 168 1.24 4.10 10.17
CA THR A 168 0.66 5.36 10.69
C THR A 168 -0.87 5.32 10.61
N MET A 169 -1.43 5.46 9.41
CA MET A 169 -2.87 5.35 9.19
C MET A 169 -3.32 3.92 8.86
N GLY A 170 -2.38 2.99 8.64
CA GLY A 170 -2.71 1.62 8.26
C GLY A 170 -3.18 1.43 6.81
N GLY A 171 -3.21 2.48 5.98
CA GLY A 171 -3.70 2.41 4.60
C GLY A 171 -3.03 1.34 3.75
N THR A 172 -1.69 1.31 3.68
CA THR A 172 -0.94 0.28 2.92
C THR A 172 -1.29 -1.14 3.37
N LEU A 173 -1.28 -1.39 4.68
CA LEU A 173 -1.65 -2.68 5.25
C LEU A 173 -3.12 -3.04 4.97
N ALA A 174 -4.02 -2.06 4.95
CA ALA A 174 -5.43 -2.30 4.67
C ALA A 174 -5.68 -2.61 3.19
N GLU A 175 -4.95 -1.97 2.28
CA GLU A 175 -4.97 -2.33 0.86
C GLU A 175 -4.45 -3.75 0.62
N LEU A 176 -3.37 -4.13 1.30
CA LEU A 176 -2.84 -5.49 1.25
C LEU A 176 -3.83 -6.51 1.83
N ALA A 177 -4.46 -6.18 2.97
CA ALA A 177 -5.48 -7.01 3.59
C ALA A 177 -6.70 -7.21 2.69
N ASN A 178 -7.15 -6.13 2.06
CA ASN A 178 -8.25 -6.17 1.09
C ASN A 178 -7.89 -7.03 -0.12
N TYR A 179 -6.69 -6.85 -0.67
CA TYR A 179 -6.21 -7.65 -1.79
C TYR A 179 -6.22 -9.16 -1.47
N ILE A 180 -5.67 -9.55 -0.32
CA ILE A 180 -5.63 -10.96 0.13
C ILE A 180 -7.03 -11.53 0.32
N GLN A 181 -7.93 -10.78 0.98
CA GLN A 181 -9.32 -11.20 1.20
C GLN A 181 -10.12 -11.32 -0.09
N CYS A 182 -9.94 -10.40 -1.04
CA CYS A 182 -10.55 -10.48 -2.37
C CYS A 182 -10.16 -11.74 -3.15
N HIS A 183 -9.01 -12.34 -2.83
CA HIS A 183 -8.52 -13.58 -3.46
C HIS A 183 -8.80 -14.84 -2.62
N GLY A 184 -9.68 -14.74 -1.61
CA GLY A 184 -10.16 -15.90 -0.85
C GLY A 184 -9.20 -16.41 0.22
N ALA A 185 -8.29 -15.57 0.71
CA ALA A 185 -7.39 -15.91 1.80
C ALA A 185 -7.67 -15.07 3.07
N GLY A 186 -7.28 -15.61 4.22
CA GLY A 186 -7.51 -14.99 5.52
C GLY A 186 -6.34 -14.14 5.98
N VAL A 187 -6.63 -12.98 6.58
CA VAL A 187 -5.62 -12.18 7.30
C VAL A 187 -5.82 -12.39 8.79
N ILE A 188 -4.81 -12.91 9.47
CA ILE A 188 -4.95 -13.33 10.88
C ILE A 188 -4.24 -12.40 11.87
N ALA A 189 -3.23 -11.64 11.43
CA ALA A 189 -2.49 -10.71 12.25
C ALA A 189 -1.76 -9.66 11.40
N ALA A 190 -1.30 -8.60 12.05
CA ALA A 190 -0.35 -7.64 11.50
C ALA A 190 0.79 -7.43 12.49
N ILE A 191 2.02 -7.37 12.01
CA ILE A 191 3.24 -7.21 12.81
C ILE A 191 4.04 -6.05 12.23
N VAL A 192 4.38 -5.07 13.04
CA VAL A 192 5.17 -3.91 12.64
C VAL A 192 6.25 -3.60 13.67
N LEU A 193 7.33 -2.89 13.30
CA LEU A 193 8.24 -2.37 14.33
C LEU A 193 7.61 -1.18 15.07
N VAL A 194 6.97 -0.28 14.31
CA VAL A 194 6.42 0.97 14.84
C VAL A 194 4.93 1.10 14.49
N CYS A 195 4.10 1.31 15.51
CA CYS A 195 2.71 1.72 15.36
C CYS A 195 2.56 3.19 15.76
N ALA A 196 2.78 4.09 14.80
CA ALA A 196 2.73 5.54 14.97
C ALA A 196 1.32 6.14 14.79
N GLY A 197 0.31 5.29 14.54
CA GLY A 197 -1.09 5.71 14.47
C GLY A 197 -1.60 6.23 15.81
N ARG A 198 -2.47 7.24 15.77
CA ARG A 198 -3.01 7.88 16.98
C ARG A 198 -3.79 6.86 17.81
N SER A 199 -4.61 6.06 17.12
CA SER A 199 -5.45 5.04 17.75
C SER A 199 -4.67 3.85 18.31
N GLY A 200 -3.54 3.48 17.67
CA GLY A 200 -2.85 2.22 17.95
C GLY A 200 -3.60 0.98 17.47
N ARG A 201 -4.68 1.16 16.70
CA ARG A 201 -5.57 0.12 16.22
C ARG A 201 -5.60 0.15 14.69
N LEU A 202 -5.92 -1.00 14.10
CA LEU A 202 -6.18 -1.13 12.66
C LEU A 202 -7.68 -1.09 12.38
N VAL A 203 -8.49 -1.75 13.20
CA VAL A 203 -9.94 -1.84 13.01
C VAL A 203 -10.65 -0.61 13.59
N ALA A 204 -11.45 0.05 12.77
CA ALA A 204 -12.23 1.20 13.20
C ALA A 204 -13.34 0.81 14.20
N PRO A 205 -13.56 1.60 15.28
CA PRO A 205 -14.67 1.35 16.18
C PRO A 205 -16.01 1.43 15.44
N GLY A 206 -16.86 0.42 15.58
CA GLY A 206 -18.14 0.35 14.85
C GLY A 206 -19.08 1.55 15.08
N ARG A 207 -18.97 2.24 16.23
CA ARG A 207 -19.70 3.50 16.48
C ARG A 207 -19.27 4.62 15.53
N VAL A 208 -17.96 4.72 15.25
CA VAL A 208 -17.42 5.74 14.34
C VAL A 208 -17.85 5.42 12.91
N ILE A 209 -17.77 4.15 12.49
CA ILE A 209 -18.26 3.71 11.17
C ILE A 209 -19.73 4.05 10.96
N ARG A 210 -20.61 3.67 11.89
CA ARG A 210 -22.05 3.98 11.79
C ARG A 210 -22.32 5.48 11.69
N GLU A 211 -21.55 6.30 12.40
CA GLU A 211 -21.70 7.75 12.33
C GLU A 211 -21.21 8.31 10.99
N LEU A 212 -20.11 7.78 10.44
CA LEU A 212 -19.65 8.14 9.09
C LEU A 212 -20.68 7.74 8.02
N GLU A 213 -21.23 6.53 8.09
CA GLU A 213 -22.28 6.07 7.18
C GLU A 213 -23.53 6.94 7.29
N ARG A 214 -23.96 7.30 8.51
CA ARG A 214 -25.10 8.19 8.73
C ARG A 214 -24.87 9.59 8.15
N ARG A 215 -23.64 10.14 8.27
CA ARG A 215 -23.31 11.49 7.81
C ARG A 215 -23.08 11.57 6.30
N TYR A 216 -22.42 10.58 5.73
CA TYR A 216 -21.88 10.66 4.38
C TYR A 216 -22.48 9.64 3.42
N GLY A 217 -23.23 8.64 3.89
CA GLY A 217 -23.70 7.55 3.04
C GLY A 217 -22.55 6.92 2.25
N ASP A 218 -22.71 6.89 0.92
CA ASP A 218 -21.73 6.34 -0.01
C ASP A 218 -20.66 7.34 -0.48
N GLU A 219 -20.66 8.58 0.03
CA GLU A 219 -19.76 9.63 -0.47
C GLU A 219 -18.28 9.33 -0.19
N ILE A 220 -17.96 8.67 0.94
CA ILE A 220 -16.58 8.25 1.25
C ILE A 220 -16.06 7.29 0.18
N ARG A 221 -16.88 6.31 -0.20
CA ARG A 221 -16.56 5.37 -1.30
C ARG A 221 -16.33 6.13 -2.59
N LYS A 222 -17.23 7.03 -2.99
CA LYS A 222 -17.07 7.80 -4.23
C LYS A 222 -15.83 8.69 -4.23
N ILE A 223 -15.43 9.23 -3.07
CA ILE A 223 -14.29 10.13 -2.96
C ILE A 223 -12.97 9.36 -2.96
N PHE A 224 -12.88 8.23 -2.24
CA PHE A 224 -11.60 7.54 -2.00
C PHE A 224 -11.49 6.13 -2.59
N GLY A 225 -12.59 5.60 -3.13
CA GLY A 225 -12.72 4.20 -3.54
C GLY A 225 -12.66 3.24 -2.35
N ILE A 226 -13.17 3.65 -1.20
CA ILE A 226 -13.09 2.90 0.06
C ILE A 226 -14.49 2.77 0.63
N ALA A 227 -14.97 1.54 0.80
CA ALA A 227 -16.20 1.29 1.54
C ALA A 227 -16.06 1.85 2.96
N THR A 228 -17.07 2.59 3.46
CA THR A 228 -16.96 3.28 4.76
C THR A 228 -16.60 2.31 5.89
N HIS A 229 -17.16 1.10 5.90
CA HIS A 229 -16.85 0.08 6.89
C HIS A 229 -15.45 -0.54 6.75
N ALA A 230 -14.78 -0.36 5.62
CA ALA A 230 -13.42 -0.82 5.34
C ALA A 230 -12.32 0.20 5.68
N LEU A 231 -12.69 1.35 6.25
CA LEU A 231 -11.73 2.32 6.79
C LEU A 231 -10.96 1.73 7.97
N THR A 232 -9.68 2.10 8.08
CA THR A 232 -8.91 1.84 9.29
C THR A 232 -9.36 2.73 10.45
N ALA A 233 -8.94 2.41 11.67
CA ALA A 233 -9.25 3.23 12.85
C ALA A 233 -8.77 4.68 12.72
N ASP A 234 -7.56 4.90 12.25
CA ASP A 234 -6.99 6.24 12.10
C ASP A 234 -7.55 6.99 10.87
N GLU A 235 -7.91 6.28 9.79
CA GLU A 235 -8.63 6.89 8.66
C GLU A 235 -10.03 7.34 9.06
N ALA A 236 -10.81 6.47 9.73
CA ALA A 236 -12.14 6.80 10.23
C ALA A 236 -12.07 7.93 11.28
N GLY A 237 -11.09 7.87 12.18
CA GLY A 237 -10.84 8.90 13.18
C GLY A 237 -10.42 10.24 12.59
N TYR A 238 -9.78 10.25 11.41
CA TYR A 238 -9.51 11.48 10.67
C TYR A 238 -10.77 12.01 9.97
N LEU A 239 -11.50 11.14 9.25
CA LEU A 239 -12.67 11.52 8.46
C LEU A 239 -13.87 11.98 9.31
N ILE A 240 -14.01 11.48 10.53
CA ILE A 240 -15.11 11.88 11.43
C ILE A 240 -15.01 13.35 11.89
N GLY A 241 -13.83 13.95 11.77
CA GLY A 241 -13.57 15.34 12.11
C GLY A 241 -14.15 16.34 11.10
N PHE A 242 -14.49 15.90 9.89
CA PHE A 242 -15.10 16.75 8.87
C PHE A 242 -16.60 16.93 9.13
N ARG A 243 -17.19 18.00 8.58
CA ARG A 243 -18.62 18.29 8.73
C ARG A 243 -19.44 17.90 7.51
N THR A 244 -18.88 18.06 6.32
CA THR A 244 -19.57 17.78 5.04
C THR A 244 -18.67 17.05 4.05
N SER A 245 -19.27 16.37 3.07
CA SER A 245 -18.52 15.71 1.99
C SER A 245 -17.76 16.72 1.11
N ASP A 246 -18.27 17.95 0.97
CA ASP A 246 -17.57 19.03 0.25
C ASP A 246 -16.30 19.49 0.97
N GLU A 247 -16.30 19.52 2.30
CA GLU A 247 -15.10 19.79 3.08
C GLU A 247 -14.01 18.74 2.82
N ILE A 248 -14.41 17.47 2.75
CA ILE A 248 -13.52 16.34 2.42
C ILE A 248 -12.96 16.51 1.01
N ARG A 249 -13.80 16.81 0.00
CA ARG A 249 -13.37 17.03 -1.39
C ARG A 249 -12.38 18.18 -1.51
N ASN A 250 -12.67 19.31 -0.86
CA ASN A 250 -11.80 20.48 -0.89
C ASN A 250 -10.45 20.19 -0.24
N ARG A 251 -10.46 19.47 0.89
CA ARG A 251 -9.22 19.07 1.57
C ARG A 251 -8.42 18.08 0.74
N ARG A 252 -9.07 17.13 0.07
CA ARG A 252 -8.46 16.19 -0.87
C ARG A 252 -7.79 16.93 -2.04
N ALA A 253 -8.50 17.85 -2.69
CA ALA A 253 -7.95 18.63 -3.80
C ALA A 253 -6.72 19.46 -3.38
N LYS A 254 -6.75 20.03 -2.17
CA LYS A 254 -5.58 20.73 -1.60
C LYS A 254 -4.40 19.78 -1.36
N ALA A 255 -4.64 18.59 -0.81
CA ALA A 255 -3.60 17.60 -0.56
C ALA A 255 -2.96 17.08 -1.86
N GLU A 256 -3.73 16.96 -2.95
CA GLU A 256 -3.20 16.59 -4.26
C GLU A 256 -2.20 17.64 -4.78
N GLN A 257 -2.51 18.93 -4.61
CA GLN A 257 -1.58 20.02 -4.94
C GLN A 257 -0.33 20.00 -4.04
N GLU A 258 -0.50 19.82 -2.73
CA GLU A 258 0.61 19.72 -1.76
C GLU A 258 1.54 18.53 -2.09
N THR A 259 0.97 17.39 -2.48
CA THR A 259 1.71 16.20 -2.92
C THR A 259 2.54 16.50 -4.17
N HIS A 260 1.95 17.11 -5.19
CA HIS A 260 2.65 17.47 -6.43
C HIS A 260 3.83 18.40 -6.17
N LEU A 261 3.65 19.43 -5.33
CA LEU A 261 4.72 20.35 -4.96
C LEU A 261 5.84 19.64 -4.18
N ARG A 262 5.47 18.80 -3.20
CA ARG A 262 6.43 18.06 -2.35
C ARG A 262 7.25 17.06 -3.14
N LEU A 263 6.64 16.32 -4.07
CA LEU A 263 7.33 15.34 -4.91
C LEU A 263 8.16 16.03 -5.99
N GLY A 264 7.65 17.09 -6.61
CA GLY A 264 8.39 17.91 -7.56
C GLY A 264 9.67 18.50 -6.95
N ALA A 265 9.61 18.97 -5.70
CA ALA A 265 10.80 19.45 -4.96
C ALA A 265 11.86 18.37 -4.72
N LYS A 266 11.47 17.08 -4.79
CA LYS A 266 12.38 15.91 -4.70
C LYS A 266 12.79 15.37 -6.07
N GLY A 267 12.42 16.06 -7.16
CA GLY A 267 12.69 15.60 -8.53
C GLY A 267 11.83 14.41 -8.98
N ILE A 268 10.74 14.10 -8.26
CA ILE A 268 9.84 12.99 -8.57
C ILE A 268 8.63 13.53 -9.32
N GLN A 269 8.41 13.05 -10.54
CA GLN A 269 7.16 13.28 -11.27
C GLN A 269 6.24 12.08 -11.04
N LEU A 270 4.99 12.35 -10.65
CA LEU A 270 3.93 11.35 -10.70
C LEU A 270 3.46 11.27 -12.16
N ASP A 271 3.38 10.06 -12.72
CA ASP A 271 2.68 9.88 -13.99
C ASP A 271 1.23 10.33 -13.79
N GLU A 272 0.77 11.28 -14.61
CA GLU A 272 -0.64 11.68 -14.59
C GLU A 272 -1.50 10.46 -14.91
N PRO A 273 -2.68 10.28 -14.28
CA PRO A 273 -3.65 9.32 -14.78
C PRO A 273 -3.96 9.70 -16.24
N GLU A 274 -3.65 8.82 -17.19
CA GLU A 274 -3.96 9.00 -18.61
C GLU A 274 -5.46 9.28 -18.77
N GLY A 275 -5.85 10.56 -18.88
CA GLY A 275 -7.26 10.88 -18.77
C GLY A 275 -7.68 12.34 -18.88
N GLN A 276 -6.83 13.28 -19.30
CA GLN A 276 -7.29 14.59 -19.77
C GLN A 276 -6.46 15.04 -20.98
N VAL A 277 -6.92 14.66 -22.18
CA VAL A 277 -6.50 15.33 -23.41
C VAL A 277 -7.00 16.78 -23.32
N LYS A 278 -6.13 17.72 -22.95
CA LYS A 278 -6.40 19.14 -23.18
C LYS A 278 -6.56 19.33 -24.70
N PRO A 279 -7.63 19.97 -25.20
CA PRO A 279 -7.70 20.30 -26.62
C PRO A 279 -6.53 21.22 -26.95
N LYS A 280 -5.71 20.84 -27.93
CA LYS A 280 -4.69 21.71 -28.51
C LYS A 280 -5.38 23.00 -28.94
N GLY A 281 -5.04 24.10 -28.27
CA GLY A 281 -5.47 25.43 -28.66
C GLY A 281 -5.11 25.67 -30.12
N ALA A 282 -6.08 26.13 -30.88
CA ALA A 282 -5.91 26.53 -32.26
C ALA A 282 -4.85 27.64 -32.36
N ASP A 283 -3.82 27.40 -33.16
CA ASP A 283 -2.93 28.45 -33.67
C ASP A 283 -3.80 29.57 -34.27
N ARG A 284 -3.74 30.75 -33.66
CA ARG A 284 -4.18 31.98 -34.33
C ARG A 284 -2.97 32.55 -35.06
N ARG A 285 -3.14 32.63 -36.38
CA ARG A 285 -2.29 33.35 -37.33
C ARG A 285 -2.10 34.80 -36.92
#